data_AF-A0A7X7J9U9-F1
#
_entry.id   AF-A0A7X7J9U9-F1
#
_cell.length_a   1.000
_cell.length_b   1.000
_cell.length_c   1.000
_cell.angle_alpha   90.00
_cell.angle_beta   90.00
_cell.angle_gamma   90.00
#
_symmetry.space_group_name_H-M   'P 1'
#
loop_
_entity.id
_entity.type
_entity.pdbx_description
1 polymer ?
#
loop_
_entity_poly.entity_id
_entity_poly.type
_entity_poly.pdbx_seq_one_letter_code
_entity_poly.pdbx_strand_id
1 'polypeptide(L)'
;ENDHRTYNRHGEAFDVGETFAGVPYEVGVAAAREVAALTPEGATTAQLALRWVIDQPGVSTVIPGASRPDQARANAAAAALAPLTEAQQAALADVYDRYVREHVHHRW
;
A
#
# COMPACT_ATOMS: atom_id res chain seq x y z
N GLU A 1 -20.33 -6.63 13.83
CA GLU A 1 -20.02 -5.73 14.97
C GLU A 1 -18.76 -6.17 15.73
N ASN A 2 -17.75 -6.75 15.05
CA ASN A 2 -16.47 -7.21 15.60
C ASN A 2 -15.36 -7.00 14.56
N ASP A 3 -15.32 -5.80 13.98
CA ASP A 3 -14.26 -5.43 13.05
C ASP A 3 -13.12 -4.78 13.84
N HIS A 4 -12.03 -5.53 14.02
CA HIS A 4 -10.83 -5.08 14.74
C HIS A 4 -10.21 -3.81 14.14
N ARG A 5 -10.54 -3.47 12.89
CA ARG A 5 -10.08 -2.24 12.22
C ARG A 5 -10.66 -0.97 12.85
N THR A 6 -11.83 -1.07 13.48
CA THR A 6 -12.53 0.09 14.07
C THR A 6 -12.03 0.39 15.49
N TYR A 7 -11.59 -0.62 16.24
CA TYR A 7 -11.13 -0.46 17.63
C TYR A 7 -9.67 0.02 17.72
N ASN A 8 -8.86 -0.20 16.69
CA ASN A 8 -7.41 0.03 16.72
C ASN A 8 -6.94 1.37 16.13
N ARG A 9 -7.83 2.36 16.00
CA ARG A 9 -7.46 3.70 15.50
C ARG A 9 -6.41 4.44 16.35
N HIS A 10 -6.21 4.02 17.61
CA HIS A 10 -5.30 4.64 18.58
C HIS A 10 -4.12 3.74 19.00
N GLY A 11 -3.94 2.56 18.39
CA GLY A 11 -2.74 1.73 18.61
C GLY A 11 -2.62 1.07 19.99
N GLU A 12 -3.72 0.95 20.76
CA GLU A 12 -3.67 0.51 22.17
C GLU A 12 -3.48 -1.00 22.37
N ALA A 13 -3.53 -1.83 21.32
CA ALA A 13 -3.55 -3.30 21.46
C ALA A 13 -2.52 -4.09 20.63
N PHE A 14 -1.76 -3.48 19.71
CA PHE A 14 -0.78 -4.19 18.88
C PHE A 14 0.49 -3.37 18.61
N ASP A 15 1.57 -4.08 18.35
CA ASP A 15 2.89 -3.55 17.98
C ASP A 15 2.75 -2.57 16.79
N VAL A 16 3.57 -1.51 16.79
CA VAL A 16 3.45 -0.33 15.90
C VAL A 16 3.45 -0.70 14.40
N GLY A 17 3.87 -1.93 14.06
CA GLY A 17 3.82 -2.51 12.72
C GLY A 17 2.43 -2.85 12.17
N GLU A 18 1.38 -2.97 12.99
CA GLU A 18 0.02 -3.35 12.53
C GLU A 18 -0.90 -2.17 12.21
N THR A 19 -0.49 -0.93 12.51
CA THR A 19 -1.27 0.30 12.28
C THR A 19 -0.51 1.29 11.40
N PHE A 20 -0.68 1.19 10.07
CA PHE A 20 -0.02 2.04 9.07
C PHE A 20 1.48 2.35 9.35
N ALA A 21 2.20 1.43 10.00
CA ALA A 21 3.58 1.60 10.45
C ALA A 21 3.89 2.87 11.28
N GLY A 22 2.88 3.44 11.96
CA GLY A 22 3.02 4.70 12.73
C GLY A 22 2.56 5.97 12.01
N VAL A 23 1.98 5.86 10.81
CA VAL A 23 1.29 6.99 10.15
C VAL A 23 -0.10 7.16 10.80
N PRO A 24 -0.53 8.39 11.14
CA PRO A 24 -1.89 8.65 11.63
C PRO A 24 -2.96 8.13 10.66
N TYR A 25 -4.02 7.51 11.20
CA TYR A 25 -5.05 6.84 10.38
C TYR A 25 -5.62 7.72 9.25
N GLU A 26 -6.05 8.95 9.56
CA GLU A 26 -6.63 9.85 8.57
C GLU A 26 -5.63 10.26 7.49
N VAL A 27 -4.35 10.39 7.85
CA VAL A 27 -3.25 10.67 6.92
C VAL A 27 -3.04 9.46 6.00
N GLY A 28 -3.03 8.25 6.55
CA GLY A 28 -2.93 7.01 5.78
C GLY A 28 -4.11 6.83 4.82
N VAL A 29 -5.34 7.14 5.24
CA VAL A 29 -6.53 7.10 4.38
C VAL A 29 -6.45 8.15 3.27
N ALA A 30 -5.98 9.37 3.56
CA ALA A 30 -5.77 10.40 2.55
C ALA A 30 -4.73 9.97 1.51
N ALA A 31 -3.57 9.48 1.95
CA ALA A 31 -2.53 8.95 1.07
C ALA A 31 -3.05 7.79 0.21
N ALA A 32 -3.79 6.85 0.80
CA ALA A 32 -4.36 5.71 0.06
C ALA A 32 -5.35 6.14 -1.02
N ARG A 33 -6.12 7.23 -0.81
CA ARG A 33 -7.00 7.80 -1.84
C ARG A 33 -6.23 8.39 -3.00
N GLU A 34 -5.11 9.07 -2.74
CA GLU A 34 -4.26 9.58 -3.83
C GLU A 34 -3.59 8.44 -4.61
N VAL A 35 -3.10 7.40 -3.92
CA VAL A 35 -2.60 6.19 -4.59
C VAL A 35 -3.71 5.55 -5.44
N ALA A 36 -4.94 5.47 -4.94
CA ALA A 36 -6.06 4.92 -5.69
C ALA A 36 -6.35 5.72 -6.97
N ALA A 37 -6.23 7.04 -6.95
CA ALA A 37 -6.40 7.90 -8.12
C ALA A 37 -5.32 7.68 -9.21
N LEU A 38 -4.16 7.12 -8.85
CA LEU A 38 -3.08 6.75 -9.78
C LEU A 38 -3.26 5.36 -10.40
N THR A 39 -4.31 4.63 -10.04
CA THR A 39 -4.55 3.26 -10.52
C THR A 39 -4.82 3.27 -12.04
N PRO A 40 -4.03 2.53 -12.84
CA PRO A 40 -4.29 2.40 -14.27
C PRO A 40 -5.67 1.82 -14.56
N GLU A 41 -6.25 2.20 -15.70
CA GLU A 41 -7.49 1.60 -16.18
C GLU A 41 -7.35 0.07 -16.29
N GLY A 42 -8.36 -0.66 -15.81
CA GLY A 42 -8.37 -2.12 -15.81
C GLY A 42 -7.58 -2.78 -14.68
N ALA A 43 -6.89 -2.02 -13.83
CA ALA A 43 -6.24 -2.54 -12.62
C ALA A 43 -7.00 -2.16 -11.35
N THR A 44 -6.79 -2.92 -10.28
CA THR A 44 -7.19 -2.54 -8.92
C THR A 44 -6.05 -1.83 -8.20
N THR A 45 -6.36 -0.99 -7.21
CA THR A 45 -5.34 -0.31 -6.39
C THR A 45 -4.45 -1.31 -5.63
N ALA A 46 -4.99 -2.46 -5.23
CA ALA A 46 -4.19 -3.55 -4.66
C ALA A 46 -3.16 -4.08 -5.66
N GLN A 47 -3.54 -4.26 -6.92
CA GLN A 47 -2.62 -4.68 -7.98
C GLN A 47 -1.59 -3.61 -8.30
N LEU A 48 -1.95 -2.32 -8.29
CA LEU A 48 -0.99 -1.22 -8.41
C LEU A 48 0.06 -1.29 -7.28
N ALA A 49 -0.38 -1.42 -6.03
CA ALA A 49 0.53 -1.50 -4.89
C ALA A 49 1.47 -2.70 -4.99
N LEU A 50 0.96 -3.88 -5.34
CA LEU A 50 1.78 -5.07 -5.56
C LEU A 50 2.74 -4.89 -6.74
N ARG A 51 2.28 -4.26 -7.82
CA ARG A 51 3.13 -3.98 -8.98
C ARG A 51 4.29 -3.05 -8.63
N TRP A 52 4.03 -2.03 -7.83
CA TRP A 52 5.07 -1.12 -7.34
C TRP A 52 6.14 -1.88 -6.55
N VAL A 53 5.75 -2.81 -5.65
CA VAL A 53 6.70 -3.64 -4.90
C VAL A 53 7.51 -4.55 -5.83
N ILE A 54 6.85 -5.17 -6.82
CA ILE A 54 7.51 -6.03 -7.82
C ILE A 54 8.58 -5.27 -8.61
N ASP A 55 8.33 -4.01 -8.95
CA ASP A 55 9.25 -3.20 -9.76
C ASP A 55 10.47 -2.67 -8.96
N GLN A 56 10.54 -2.87 -7.63
CA GLN A 56 11.64 -2.35 -6.83
C GLN A 56 12.96 -3.12 -7.01
N PRO A 57 14.11 -2.43 -7.09
CA PRO A 57 15.42 -3.07 -7.11
C PRO A 57 15.62 -3.97 -5.87
N GLY A 58 16.05 -5.21 -6.11
CA GLY A 58 16.34 -6.18 -5.05
C GLY A 58 15.13 -6.99 -4.56
N VAL A 59 13.91 -6.71 -5.04
CA VAL A 59 12.76 -7.57 -4.78
C VAL A 59 12.76 -8.76 -5.73
N SER A 60 12.78 -9.97 -5.16
CA SER A 60 12.73 -11.23 -5.91
C SER A 60 11.37 -11.93 -5.83
N THR A 61 10.60 -11.69 -4.76
CA THR A 61 9.28 -12.26 -4.55
C THR A 61 8.42 -11.35 -3.68
N VAL A 62 7.11 -11.35 -3.93
CA VAL A 62 6.10 -10.65 -3.13
C VAL A 62 5.13 -11.68 -2.58
N ILE A 63 4.85 -11.62 -1.27
CA ILE A 63 4.04 -12.62 -0.56
C ILE A 63 2.76 -11.95 -0.01
N PRO A 64 1.76 -11.66 -0.86
CA PRO A 64 0.56 -10.97 -0.42
C PRO A 64 -0.44 -11.91 0.26
N GLY A 65 -1.02 -11.45 1.37
CA GLY A 65 -2.13 -12.15 2.03
C GLY A 65 -3.41 -12.15 1.18
N ALA A 66 -4.21 -13.21 1.30
CA ALA A 66 -5.52 -13.34 0.67
C ALA A 66 -6.45 -14.15 1.58
N SER A 67 -7.65 -13.64 1.86
CA SER A 67 -8.68 -14.35 2.64
C SER A 67 -9.69 -15.09 1.74
N ARG A 68 -9.62 -14.87 0.42
CA ARG A 68 -10.48 -15.53 -0.58
C ARG A 68 -9.69 -15.91 -1.83
N PRO A 69 -10.08 -16.98 -2.55
CA PRO A 69 -9.42 -17.40 -3.78
C PRO A 69 -9.29 -16.31 -4.85
N ASP A 70 -10.31 -15.45 -5.01
CA ASP A 70 -10.29 -14.40 -6.02
C ASP A 70 -9.22 -13.33 -5.74
N GLN A 71 -8.95 -13.04 -4.47
CA GLN A 71 -7.85 -12.14 -4.09
C GLN A 71 -6.51 -12.75 -4.44
N ALA A 72 -6.30 -14.04 -4.18
CA ALA A 72 -5.06 -14.71 -4.54
C ALA A 72 -4.81 -14.66 -6.06
N ARG A 73 -5.85 -14.88 -6.88
CA ARG A 73 -5.75 -14.75 -8.34
C ARG A 73 -5.48 -13.31 -8.77
N ALA A 74 -6.18 -12.34 -8.19
CA ALA A 74 -5.98 -10.92 -8.50
C ALA A 74 -4.57 -10.43 -8.12
N ASN A 75 -4.07 -10.85 -6.96
CA ASN A 75 -2.72 -10.56 -6.48
C ASN A 75 -1.67 -11.14 -7.44
N ALA A 76 -1.81 -12.39 -7.85
CA ALA A 76 -0.92 -13.03 -8.81
C ALA A 76 -0.92 -12.31 -10.18
N ALA A 77 -2.08 -11.83 -10.63
CA ALA A 77 -2.21 -11.09 -11.88
C ALA A 77 -1.49 -9.72 -11.88
N ALA A 78 -1.12 -9.16 -10.71
CA ALA A 78 -0.39 -7.90 -10.64
C ALA A 78 0.96 -7.95 -11.39
N ALA A 79 1.62 -9.11 -11.41
CA ALA A 79 2.88 -9.31 -12.13
C ALA A 79 2.74 -9.20 -13.65
N ALA A 80 1.53 -9.39 -14.19
CA ALA A 80 1.25 -9.30 -15.63
C ALA A 80 0.91 -7.88 -16.10
N LEU A 81 0.76 -6.91 -15.18
CA LEU A 81 0.58 -5.50 -15.55
C LEU A 81 1.82 -4.97 -16.28
N ALA A 82 1.72 -3.81 -16.94
CA ALA A 82 2.91 -3.13 -17.44
C ALA A 82 3.74 -2.62 -16.26
N PRO A 83 5.08 -2.50 -16.41
CA PRO A 83 5.90 -1.77 -15.45
C PRO A 83 5.39 -0.36 -15.23
N LEU A 84 5.50 0.14 -14.00
CA LEU A 84 5.13 1.52 -13.71
C LEU A 84 6.05 2.49 -14.45
N THR A 85 5.45 3.46 -15.13
CA THR A 85 6.19 4.55 -15.78
C THR A 85 6.92 5.39 -14.74
N GLU A 86 7.99 6.08 -15.16
CA GLU A 86 8.73 7.01 -14.30
C GLU A 86 7.80 8.05 -13.66
N ALA A 87 6.81 8.55 -14.42
CA ALA A 87 5.82 9.50 -13.91
C ALA A 87 4.95 8.92 -12.79
N GLN A 88 4.51 7.65 -12.91
CA GLN A 88 3.76 6.98 -11.84
C GLN A 88 4.63 6.73 -10.61
N GLN A 89 5.89 6.33 -10.80
CA GLN A 89 6.83 6.14 -9.70
C GLN A 89 7.09 7.46 -8.96
N ALA A 90 7.30 8.56 -9.70
CA ALA A 90 7.46 9.89 -9.13
C ALA A 90 6.21 10.35 -8.37
N ALA A 91 5.02 10.11 -8.90
CA ALA A 91 3.77 10.45 -8.22
C ALA A 91 3.58 9.66 -6.91
N LEU A 92 3.91 8.36 -6.89
CA LEU A 92 3.87 7.55 -5.68
C LEU A 92 4.91 8.01 -4.65
N ALA A 93 6.10 8.41 -5.10
CA ALA A 93 7.14 8.99 -4.24
C ALA A 93 6.68 10.33 -3.63
N ASP A 94 6.01 11.18 -4.42
CA ASP A 94 5.45 12.44 -3.92
C ASP A 94 4.35 12.22 -2.86
N VAL A 95 3.47 11.22 -3.03
CA VAL A 95 2.51 10.84 -1.99
C VAL A 95 3.23 10.43 -0.70
N TYR A 96 4.29 9.64 -0.81
CA TYR A 96 5.11 9.28 0.35
C TYR A 96 5.73 10.51 1.03
N ASP A 97 6.32 11.42 0.24
CA ASP A 97 7.00 12.61 0.76
C ASP A 97 6.03 13.57 1.46
N ARG A 98 4.83 13.76 0.90
CA ARG A 98 3.82 14.67 1.46
C ARG A 98 3.08 14.11 2.67
N TYR A 99 2.79 12.81 2.69
CA TYR A 99 1.89 12.24 3.71
C TYR A 99 2.58 11.30 4.70
N VAL A 100 3.65 10.62 4.31
CA VAL A 100 4.17 9.48 5.08
C VAL A 100 5.53 9.80 5.69
N ARG A 101 6.41 10.49 4.96
CA ARG A 101 7.81 10.70 5.32
C ARG A 101 7.99 11.27 6.72
N GLU A 102 7.26 12.32 7.08
CA GLU A 102 7.40 12.98 8.39
C GLU A 102 7.12 12.04 9.57
N HIS A 103 6.21 11.08 9.39
CA HIS A 103 5.74 10.22 10.47
C HIS A 103 6.64 9.01 10.72
N VAL A 104 7.33 8.51 9.68
CA VAL A 104 8.02 7.21 9.78
C VAL A 104 9.45 7.20 9.24
N HIS A 105 9.85 8.15 8.39
CA HIS A 105 11.14 8.06 7.69
C HIS A 105 12.35 8.11 8.63
N HIS A 106 12.24 8.79 9.77
CA HIS A 106 13.30 8.88 10.78
C HIS A 106 13.60 7.55 11.50
N ARG A 107 12.79 6.51 11.28
CA ARG A 107 12.94 5.21 11.95
C ARG A 107 13.93 4.29 11.22
N TRP A 108 14.26 4.59 9.95
CA TRP A 108 15.10 3.78 9.05
C TRP A 108 16.27 4.63 8.55
#